data_AF-A0A3M1ZP99-F1
#
_entry.id   AF-A0A3M1ZP99-F1
#
_cell.length_a   1.000
_cell.length_b   1.000
_cell.length_c   1.000
_cell.angle_alpha   90.00
_cell.angle_beta   90.00
_cell.angle_gamma   90.00
#
_symmetry.space_group_name_H-M   'P 1'
#
loop_
_entity.id
_entity.type
_entity.pdbx_description
1 polymer ?
#
loop_
_entity_poly.entity_id
_entity_poly.type
_entity_poly.pdbx_seq_one_letter_code
_entity_poly.pdbx_strand_id
1 'polypeptide(L)'
;MANPRNGLPPRPALEAWLCSCNGAAPLPRPADLPGGLRPRGFRLLCRQDLPAPEGPVFVGCARGTGRLLADWEAQGLSPGRVVAWDLVPALVGRSGAEARRLAAAAAAAGAALAAAALPPAERELPPLPRVAVLGPGGPGVARALAGVAEVVWIAPGARPGTGWKTLPAHPVRVDGRAGAFRIGLAAPHPVDPWSCVECGACARACPTGALDPELRFSPERCDGCGRCEAACGPAAALDLRRPPAVAADQVIWPRGSGSPGPGLF
;
A
#
# COMPACT_ATOMS: atom_id res chain seq x y z
N MET A 1 -22.86 49.29 23.06
CA MET A 1 -22.78 47.83 23.16
C MET A 1 -23.37 47.22 21.88
N ALA A 2 -22.54 46.60 21.04
CA ALA A 2 -22.96 45.84 19.85
C ALA A 2 -22.09 44.57 19.76
N ASN A 3 -22.71 43.44 19.44
CA ASN A 3 -22.17 42.08 19.56
C ASN A 3 -21.41 41.64 18.29
N PRO A 4 -20.12 41.24 18.34
CA PRO A 4 -19.37 40.79 17.17
C PRO A 4 -19.57 39.28 16.97
N ARG A 5 -20.66 38.87 16.31
CA ARG A 5 -20.83 37.47 15.87
C ARG A 5 -20.48 37.33 14.38
N ASN A 6 -19.41 36.57 14.13
CA ASN A 6 -19.20 35.68 12.98
C ASN A 6 -19.15 36.25 11.57
N GLY A 7 -18.30 37.26 11.32
CA GLY A 7 -17.88 37.61 9.96
C GLY A 7 -16.67 36.81 9.49
N LEU A 8 -16.79 35.51 9.24
CA LEU A 8 -15.76 34.81 8.45
C LEU A 8 -15.77 35.43 7.05
N PRO A 9 -14.61 35.80 6.46
CA PRO A 9 -14.58 36.28 5.08
C PRO A 9 -15.23 35.22 4.16
N PRO A 10 -15.96 35.65 3.10
CA PRO A 10 -16.57 34.72 2.18
C PRO A 10 -15.48 33.80 1.62
N ARG A 11 -15.65 32.49 1.82
CA ARG A 11 -14.66 31.50 1.37
C ARG A 11 -14.47 31.65 -0.15
N PRO A 12 -13.23 31.72 -0.66
CA PRO A 12 -13.01 31.77 -2.10
C PRO A 12 -13.63 30.54 -2.74
N ALA A 13 -14.21 30.71 -3.92
CA ALA A 13 -14.83 29.61 -4.64
C ALA A 13 -13.74 28.58 -5.03
N LEU A 14 -13.95 27.33 -4.65
CA LEU A 14 -13.06 26.21 -4.92
C LEU A 14 -13.26 25.73 -6.36
N GLU A 15 -12.17 25.58 -7.11
CA GLU A 15 -12.24 24.98 -8.44
C GLU A 15 -12.52 23.47 -8.32
N ALA A 16 -13.41 22.95 -9.18
CA ALA A 16 -13.86 21.57 -9.13
C ALA A 16 -13.77 20.89 -10.50
N TRP A 17 -12.84 19.97 -10.68
CA TRP A 17 -12.63 19.25 -11.94
C TRP A 17 -13.35 17.91 -11.92
N LEU A 18 -14.36 17.74 -12.77
CA LEU A 18 -15.25 16.58 -12.74
C LEU A 18 -15.10 15.76 -14.02
N CYS A 19 -14.66 14.52 -13.90
CA CYS A 19 -14.43 13.61 -15.03
C CYS A 19 -15.61 12.66 -15.25
N SER A 20 -16.15 12.62 -16.47
CA SER A 20 -17.26 11.73 -16.84
C SER A 20 -16.81 10.33 -17.27
N CYS A 21 -15.50 10.04 -17.26
CA CYS A 21 -14.92 8.77 -17.72
C CYS A 21 -15.49 8.31 -19.07
N ASN A 22 -15.26 9.12 -20.12
CA ASN A 22 -15.82 8.96 -21.46
C ASN A 22 -17.37 9.02 -21.53
N GLY A 23 -18.02 9.69 -20.57
CA GLY A 23 -19.47 9.75 -20.47
C GLY A 23 -20.10 8.56 -19.74
N ALA A 24 -19.30 7.62 -19.22
CA ALA A 24 -19.78 6.49 -18.44
C ALA A 24 -20.29 6.88 -17.05
N ALA A 25 -19.86 8.03 -16.53
CA ALA A 25 -20.36 8.60 -15.27
C ALA A 25 -21.09 9.93 -15.56
N PRO A 26 -22.34 10.10 -15.09
CA PRO A 26 -23.07 11.35 -15.28
C PRO A 26 -22.49 12.44 -14.38
N LEU A 27 -22.17 13.59 -14.96
CA LEU A 27 -21.71 14.75 -14.20
C LEU A 27 -22.88 15.48 -13.55
N PRO A 28 -22.71 16.01 -12.33
CA PRO A 28 -23.70 16.89 -11.73
C PRO A 28 -23.82 18.17 -12.56
N ARG A 29 -25.02 18.78 -12.58
CA ARG A 29 -25.17 20.09 -13.19
C ARG A 29 -24.58 21.14 -12.23
N PRO A 30 -24.09 22.28 -12.75
CA PRO A 30 -23.62 23.36 -11.88
C PRO A 30 -24.65 23.80 -10.82
N ALA A 31 -25.95 23.78 -11.17
CA ALA A 31 -27.04 24.09 -10.25
C ALA A 31 -27.26 23.06 -9.14
N ASP A 32 -26.77 21.82 -9.31
CA ASP A 32 -26.91 20.75 -8.32
C ASP A 32 -25.78 20.81 -7.27
N LEU A 33 -24.73 21.60 -7.51
CA LEU A 33 -23.57 21.71 -6.63
C LEU A 33 -23.78 22.79 -5.55
N PRO A 34 -23.19 22.62 -4.35
CA PRO A 34 -23.25 23.64 -3.32
C PRO A 34 -22.57 24.93 -3.78
N GLY A 35 -23.08 26.06 -3.28
CA GLY A 35 -22.47 27.38 -3.51
C GLY A 35 -21.00 27.40 -3.09
N GLY A 36 -20.16 28.02 -3.92
CA GLY A 36 -18.72 28.09 -3.68
C GLY A 36 -17.88 27.04 -4.42
N LEU A 37 -18.48 26.18 -5.26
CA LEU A 37 -17.75 25.37 -6.24
C LEU A 37 -17.85 25.95 -7.65
N ARG A 38 -16.74 25.96 -8.39
CA ARG A 38 -16.69 26.29 -9.81
C ARG A 38 -16.40 25.01 -10.61
N PRO A 39 -17.43 24.30 -11.11
CA PRO A 39 -17.23 23.05 -11.83
C PRO A 39 -16.66 23.26 -13.23
N ARG A 40 -15.65 22.47 -13.56
CA ARG A 40 -15.11 22.28 -14.91
C ARG A 40 -15.27 20.80 -15.27
N GLY A 41 -16.10 20.53 -16.27
CA GLY A 41 -16.38 19.17 -16.73
C GLY A 41 -15.35 18.67 -17.73
N PHE A 42 -14.93 17.42 -17.60
CA PHE A 42 -13.99 16.75 -18.49
C PHE A 42 -14.55 15.42 -18.93
N ARG A 43 -14.42 15.10 -20.23
CA ARG A 43 -14.79 13.77 -20.74
C ARG A 43 -13.75 12.71 -20.38
N LEU A 44 -12.47 13.05 -20.57
CA LEU A 44 -11.33 12.19 -20.29
C LEU A 44 -10.24 13.01 -19.60
N LEU A 45 -10.42 13.27 -18.29
CA LEU A 45 -9.47 14.07 -17.51
C LEU A 45 -8.03 13.53 -17.60
N CYS A 46 -7.86 12.21 -17.53
CA CYS A 46 -6.56 11.52 -17.61
C CYS A 46 -5.89 11.54 -18.99
N ARG A 47 -6.47 12.23 -19.97
CA ARG A 47 -5.89 12.42 -21.32
C ARG A 47 -5.71 13.91 -21.64
N GLN A 48 -5.99 14.78 -20.69
CA GLN A 48 -5.77 16.20 -20.84
C GLN A 48 -4.36 16.54 -20.39
N ASP A 49 -3.74 17.47 -21.08
CA ASP A 49 -2.52 18.12 -20.64
C ASP A 49 -2.94 19.34 -19.80
N LEU A 50 -3.02 19.15 -18.48
CA LEU A 50 -3.49 20.18 -17.55
C LEU A 50 -2.33 20.65 -16.69
N PRO A 51 -2.17 21.97 -16.50
CA PRO A 51 -1.21 22.48 -15.55
C PRO A 51 -1.61 22.04 -14.14
N ALA A 52 -0.62 21.97 -13.26
CA ALA A 52 -0.89 21.82 -11.84
C ALA A 52 -1.62 23.07 -11.32
N PRO A 53 -2.63 22.89 -10.45
CA PRO A 53 -3.38 23.99 -9.87
C PRO A 53 -2.50 24.80 -8.91
N GLU A 54 -2.57 26.13 -8.99
CA GLU A 54 -1.85 27.03 -8.07
C GLU A 54 -2.50 27.10 -6.67
N GLY A 55 -3.76 26.69 -6.57
CA GLY A 55 -4.55 26.71 -5.33
C GLY A 55 -5.26 25.38 -5.08
N PRO A 56 -6.06 25.28 -4.00
CA PRO A 56 -6.77 24.05 -3.70
C PRO A 56 -7.78 23.74 -4.80
N VAL A 57 -7.76 22.52 -5.32
CA VAL A 57 -8.70 22.03 -6.33
C VAL A 57 -9.37 20.75 -5.83
N PHE A 58 -10.67 20.64 -6.10
CA PHE A 58 -11.41 19.40 -5.94
C PHE A 58 -11.35 18.61 -7.25
N VAL A 59 -10.91 17.35 -7.21
CA VAL A 59 -10.87 16.51 -8.41
C VAL A 59 -11.78 15.29 -8.23
N GLY A 60 -12.87 15.26 -8.99
CA GLY A 60 -13.81 14.16 -9.08
C GLY A 60 -13.47 13.22 -10.24
N CYS A 61 -12.86 12.07 -9.98
CA CYS A 61 -12.55 11.07 -11.01
C CYS A 61 -13.23 9.73 -10.75
N ALA A 62 -13.91 9.17 -11.75
CA ALA A 62 -14.60 7.90 -11.63
C ALA A 62 -13.68 6.66 -11.52
N ARG A 63 -12.38 6.82 -11.76
CA ARG A 63 -11.38 5.73 -11.77
C ARG A 63 -10.15 6.01 -10.90
N GLY A 64 -10.19 7.03 -10.05
CA GLY A 64 -9.01 7.45 -9.29
C GLY A 64 -8.30 8.66 -9.89
N THR A 65 -7.76 9.53 -9.05
CA THR A 65 -6.89 10.65 -9.47
C THR A 65 -5.40 10.30 -9.51
N GLY A 66 -5.01 9.12 -9.01
CA GLY A 66 -3.59 8.76 -8.81
C GLY A 66 -2.69 8.92 -10.03
N ARG A 67 -3.16 8.60 -11.25
CA ARG A 67 -2.37 8.81 -12.47
C ARG A 67 -2.18 10.29 -12.80
N LEU A 68 -3.19 11.11 -12.60
CA LEU A 68 -3.12 12.55 -12.85
C LEU A 68 -2.09 13.21 -11.91
N LEU A 69 -2.09 12.79 -10.63
CA LEU A 69 -1.11 13.25 -9.65
C LEU A 69 0.32 12.83 -10.03
N ALA A 70 0.51 11.57 -10.43
CA ALA A 70 1.82 11.07 -10.88
C ALA A 70 2.32 11.80 -12.14
N ASP A 71 1.43 12.10 -13.09
CA ASP A 71 1.79 12.84 -14.31
C ASP A 71 2.24 14.28 -13.99
N TRP A 72 1.70 14.93 -12.95
CA TRP A 72 2.16 16.24 -12.47
C TRP A 72 3.50 16.18 -11.76
N GLU A 73 3.68 15.22 -10.85
CA GLU A 73 4.95 15.01 -10.17
C GLU A 73 6.09 14.75 -11.16
N ALA A 74 5.84 13.95 -12.20
CA ALA A 74 6.80 13.67 -13.26
C ALA A 74 7.18 14.92 -14.08
N GLN A 75 6.33 15.95 -14.09
CA GLN A 75 6.59 17.25 -14.72
C GLN A 75 7.26 18.25 -13.77
N GLY A 76 7.63 17.83 -12.55
CA GLY A 76 8.19 18.71 -11.52
C GLY A 76 7.16 19.69 -10.95
N LEU A 77 5.87 19.41 -11.15
CA LEU A 77 4.80 20.25 -10.66
C LEU A 77 4.31 19.70 -9.32
N SER A 78 4.40 20.51 -8.27
CA SER A 78 3.70 20.24 -7.01
C SER A 78 2.29 20.78 -7.14
N PRO A 79 1.25 19.94 -7.28
CA PRO A 79 -0.09 20.47 -7.30
C PRO A 79 -0.36 21.12 -5.93
N GLY A 80 -0.90 22.35 -5.94
CA GLY A 80 -1.52 22.89 -4.74
C GLY A 80 -2.54 21.89 -4.18
N ARG A 81 -3.03 22.11 -2.95
CA ARG A 81 -3.92 21.18 -2.21
C ARG A 81 -4.95 20.46 -3.12
N VAL A 82 -4.69 19.21 -3.52
CA VAL A 82 -5.65 18.41 -4.30
C VAL A 82 -6.50 17.61 -3.35
N VAL A 83 -7.80 17.86 -3.36
CA VAL A 83 -8.75 16.96 -2.70
C VAL A 83 -9.30 16.02 -3.75
N ALA A 84 -8.63 14.89 -3.85
CA ALA A 84 -9.06 13.77 -4.66
C ALA A 84 -10.32 13.17 -4.05
N TRP A 85 -11.42 13.29 -4.78
CA TRP A 85 -12.63 12.55 -4.46
C TRP A 85 -12.88 11.59 -5.59
N ASP A 86 -12.44 10.37 -5.39
CA ASP A 86 -12.71 9.30 -6.32
C ASP A 86 -14.22 9.07 -6.29
N LEU A 87 -14.89 9.60 -7.33
CA LEU A 87 -16.30 9.33 -7.58
C LEU A 87 -16.39 7.83 -7.70
N VAL A 88 -16.88 7.18 -6.64
CA VAL A 88 -16.85 5.73 -6.45
C VAL A 88 -17.22 5.03 -7.77
N PRO A 89 -16.63 3.84 -8.08
CA PRO A 89 -17.05 2.99 -9.20
C PRO A 89 -18.59 2.85 -9.34
N ALA A 90 -19.32 3.05 -8.24
CA ALA A 90 -20.77 3.13 -8.16
C ALA A 90 -21.45 4.07 -9.16
N LEU A 91 -20.81 5.13 -9.66
CA LEU A 91 -21.43 6.02 -10.66
C LEU A 91 -21.19 5.60 -12.11
N VAL A 92 -20.18 4.74 -12.35
CA VAL A 92 -19.88 4.22 -13.69
C VAL A 92 -21.01 3.29 -14.13
N GLY A 93 -21.62 3.57 -15.28
CA GLY A 93 -22.75 2.80 -15.82
C GLY A 93 -24.12 3.23 -15.31
N ARG A 94 -24.21 4.21 -14.41
CA ARG A 94 -25.50 4.81 -13.99
C ARG A 94 -25.91 5.94 -14.94
N SER A 95 -27.21 6.18 -15.06
CA SER A 95 -27.76 7.25 -15.90
C SER A 95 -28.97 7.92 -15.25
N GLY A 96 -29.46 9.00 -15.86
CA GLY A 96 -30.67 9.68 -15.40
C GLY A 96 -30.47 10.68 -14.25
N ALA A 97 -31.59 11.19 -13.73
CA ALA A 97 -31.59 12.28 -12.74
C ALA A 97 -31.10 11.83 -11.35
N GLU A 98 -31.39 10.58 -10.97
CA GLU A 98 -30.95 10.02 -9.68
C GLU A 98 -29.42 9.89 -9.62
N ALA A 99 -28.80 9.38 -10.68
CA ALA A 99 -27.35 9.28 -10.78
C ALA A 99 -26.65 10.66 -10.71
N ARG A 100 -27.26 11.69 -11.33
CA ARG A 100 -26.77 13.08 -11.21
C ARG A 100 -26.87 13.63 -9.80
N ARG A 101 -27.96 13.35 -9.08
CA ARG A 101 -28.13 13.75 -7.68
C ARG A 101 -27.11 13.09 -6.76
N LEU A 102 -26.84 11.80 -6.97
CA LEU A 102 -25.78 11.08 -6.24
C LEU A 102 -24.40 11.66 -6.53
N ALA A 103 -24.10 11.99 -7.78
CA ALA A 103 -22.85 12.65 -8.16
C ALA A 103 -22.72 14.04 -7.52
N ALA A 104 -23.81 14.81 -7.46
CA ALA A 104 -23.83 16.12 -6.81
C ALA A 104 -23.61 16.01 -5.29
N ALA A 105 -24.27 15.05 -4.63
CA ALA A 105 -24.09 14.79 -3.20
C ALA A 105 -22.65 14.36 -2.87
N ALA A 106 -22.05 13.49 -3.69
CA ALA A 106 -20.65 13.09 -3.55
C ALA A 106 -19.69 14.28 -3.72
N ALA A 107 -19.91 15.12 -4.73
CA ALA A 107 -19.11 16.33 -4.95
C ALA A 107 -19.25 17.33 -3.78
N ALA A 108 -20.46 17.50 -3.24
CA ALA A 108 -20.71 18.36 -2.09
C ALA A 108 -20.00 17.87 -0.82
N ALA A 109 -20.08 16.57 -0.52
CA ALA A 109 -19.42 15.96 0.63
C ALA A 109 -17.89 16.11 0.53
N GLY A 110 -17.33 15.87 -0.66
CA GLY A 110 -15.89 16.00 -0.88
C GLY A 110 -15.38 17.44 -0.83
N ALA A 111 -16.15 18.41 -1.32
CA ALA A 111 -15.83 19.83 -1.17
C ALA A 111 -15.90 20.29 0.30
N ALA A 112 -16.86 19.79 1.07
CA ALA A 112 -16.95 20.09 2.50
C ALA A 112 -15.76 19.52 3.28
N LEU A 113 -15.34 18.29 2.96
CA LEU A 113 -14.13 17.68 3.52
C LEU A 113 -12.86 18.43 3.09
N ALA A 114 -12.78 18.87 1.82
CA ALA A 114 -11.68 19.70 1.34
C ALA A 114 -11.54 21.02 2.11
N ALA A 115 -12.67 21.66 2.41
CA ALA A 115 -12.72 22.92 3.15
C ALA A 115 -12.47 22.74 4.65
N ALA A 116 -12.68 21.54 5.20
CA ALA A 116 -12.49 21.21 6.61
C ALA A 116 -11.13 20.53 6.91
N ALA A 117 -10.45 20.00 5.89
CA ALA A 117 -9.21 19.27 6.07
C ALA A 117 -8.04 20.20 6.43
N LEU A 118 -7.49 19.97 7.63
CA LEU A 118 -6.06 20.14 7.91
C LEU A 118 -5.26 19.49 6.78
N PRO A 119 -4.07 20.01 6.41
CA PRO A 119 -3.26 19.39 5.37
C PRO A 119 -3.15 17.88 5.67
N PRO A 120 -3.37 16.98 4.68
CA PRO A 120 -2.93 15.61 4.88
C PRO A 120 -1.46 15.73 5.27
N ALA A 121 -1.10 15.20 6.43
CA ALA A 121 0.29 15.18 6.82
C ALA A 121 1.00 14.33 5.76
N GLU A 122 1.58 14.98 4.75
CA GLU A 122 2.58 14.39 3.89
C GLU A 122 3.68 13.96 4.83
N ARG A 123 3.67 12.67 5.13
CA ARG A 123 4.69 12.05 5.94
C ARG A 123 5.69 11.50 4.95
N GLU A 124 6.82 12.17 4.84
CA GLU A 124 8.00 11.57 4.23
C GLU A 124 8.19 10.19 4.84
N LEU A 125 8.15 9.17 3.99
CA LEU A 125 8.51 7.82 4.41
C LEU A 125 10.04 7.78 4.47
N PRO A 126 10.63 7.27 5.57
CA PRO A 126 12.05 6.99 5.60
C PRO A 126 12.40 5.96 4.51
N PRO A 127 13.69 5.78 4.17
CA PRO A 127 14.10 4.67 3.33
C PRO A 127 13.46 3.36 3.80
N LEU A 128 12.90 2.60 2.86
CA LEU A 128 12.16 1.35 3.11
C LEU A 128 12.95 0.14 2.59
N PRO A 129 14.15 -0.15 3.12
CA PRO A 129 15.10 -1.07 2.50
C PRO A 129 14.67 -2.54 2.56
N ARG A 130 13.80 -2.93 3.49
CA ARG A 130 13.43 -4.34 3.69
C ARG A 130 12.20 -4.72 2.88
N VAL A 131 12.41 -5.51 1.83
CA VAL A 131 11.37 -5.95 0.89
C VAL A 131 11.08 -7.43 1.06
N ALA A 132 9.84 -7.77 1.42
CA ALA A 132 9.37 -9.16 1.43
C ALA A 132 8.72 -9.51 0.09
N VAL A 133 9.27 -10.50 -0.60
CA VAL A 133 8.70 -11.08 -1.82
C VAL A 133 7.98 -12.36 -1.45
N LEU A 134 6.69 -12.44 -1.74
CA LEU A 134 5.83 -13.53 -1.30
C LEU A 134 5.44 -14.45 -2.46
N GLY A 135 5.39 -15.76 -2.20
CA GLY A 135 4.87 -16.76 -3.15
C GLY A 135 5.91 -17.35 -4.11
N PRO A 136 5.54 -18.32 -4.95
CA PRO A 136 6.50 -19.11 -5.73
C PRO A 136 7.21 -18.35 -6.87
N GLY A 137 6.68 -17.19 -7.28
CA GLY A 137 7.30 -16.32 -8.29
C GLY A 137 8.45 -15.45 -7.76
N GLY A 138 8.89 -15.67 -6.52
CA GLY A 138 9.83 -14.79 -5.83
C GLY A 138 11.24 -14.65 -6.42
N PRO A 139 11.90 -15.70 -6.94
CA PRO A 139 13.32 -15.61 -7.33
C PRO A 139 13.63 -14.53 -8.38
N GLY A 140 12.75 -14.35 -9.37
CA GLY A 140 12.94 -13.33 -10.41
C GLY A 140 12.89 -11.91 -9.86
N VAL A 141 11.92 -11.64 -8.99
CA VAL A 141 11.77 -10.34 -8.32
C VAL A 141 12.90 -10.11 -7.31
N ALA A 142 13.24 -11.13 -6.52
CA ALA A 142 14.31 -11.03 -5.55
C ALA A 142 15.66 -10.71 -6.21
N ARG A 143 15.97 -11.36 -7.34
CA ARG A 143 17.15 -11.04 -8.15
C ARG A 143 17.14 -9.61 -8.67
N ALA A 144 16.00 -9.13 -9.16
CA ALA A 144 15.89 -7.77 -9.68
C ALA A 144 16.12 -6.69 -8.60
N LEU A 145 15.82 -7.02 -7.34
CA LEU A 145 15.90 -6.08 -6.22
C LEU A 145 17.18 -6.23 -5.36
N ALA A 146 17.93 -7.32 -5.51
CA ALA A 146 19.12 -7.65 -4.72
C ALA A 146 20.17 -6.52 -4.64
N GLY A 147 20.25 -5.65 -5.66
CA GLY A 147 21.20 -4.53 -5.70
C GLY A 147 20.70 -3.22 -5.10
N VAL A 148 19.40 -3.11 -4.78
CA VAL A 148 18.76 -1.85 -4.35
C VAL A 148 17.97 -1.98 -3.05
N ALA A 149 17.78 -3.20 -2.54
CA ALA A 149 17.03 -3.48 -1.32
C ALA A 149 17.58 -4.73 -0.61
N GLU A 150 17.33 -4.81 0.69
CA GLU A 150 17.46 -6.06 1.43
C GLU A 150 16.20 -6.89 1.18
N VAL A 151 16.35 -8.05 0.54
CA VAL A 151 15.21 -8.84 0.09
C VAL A 151 15.09 -10.15 0.87
N VAL A 152 13.89 -10.47 1.33
CA VAL A 152 13.52 -11.82 1.78
C VAL A 152 12.49 -12.42 0.84
N TRP A 153 12.76 -13.62 0.33
CA TRP A 153 11.76 -14.43 -0.37
C TRP A 153 11.08 -15.39 0.61
N ILE A 154 9.76 -15.22 0.80
CA ILE A 154 8.94 -16.03 1.71
C ILE A 154 7.96 -16.90 0.90
N ALA A 155 8.19 -18.20 0.91
CA ALA A 155 7.31 -19.19 0.29
C ALA A 155 7.58 -20.58 0.86
N PRO A 156 6.61 -21.53 0.83
CA PRO A 156 6.88 -22.91 1.23
C PRO A 156 8.03 -23.52 0.43
N GLY A 157 8.15 -23.18 -0.85
CA GLY A 157 9.21 -23.64 -1.74
C GLY A 157 10.47 -22.77 -1.74
N ALA A 158 10.59 -21.77 -0.87
CA ALA A 158 11.77 -20.90 -0.82
C ALA A 158 13.04 -21.72 -0.54
N ARG A 159 14.14 -21.33 -1.19
CA ARG A 159 15.45 -21.97 -1.08
C ARG A 159 16.54 -20.90 -1.14
N PRO A 160 17.64 -21.05 -0.38
CA PRO A 160 18.77 -20.11 -0.44
C PRO A 160 19.23 -19.83 -1.88
N GLY A 161 19.56 -18.58 -2.15
CA GLY A 161 19.98 -18.09 -3.46
C GLY A 161 21.06 -17.01 -3.34
N THR A 162 21.49 -16.44 -4.45
CA THR A 162 22.54 -15.40 -4.45
C THR A 162 21.94 -14.00 -4.47
N GLY A 163 22.26 -13.18 -3.47
CA GLY A 163 21.87 -11.77 -3.41
C GLY A 163 20.53 -11.47 -2.73
N TRP A 164 19.86 -12.49 -2.16
CA TRP A 164 18.67 -12.31 -1.33
C TRP A 164 18.63 -13.37 -0.23
N LYS A 165 17.82 -13.13 0.80
CA LYS A 165 17.59 -14.06 1.90
C LYS A 165 16.31 -14.85 1.66
N THR A 166 16.21 -16.02 2.29
CA THR A 166 15.02 -16.87 2.14
C THR A 166 14.39 -17.27 3.46
N LEU A 167 13.07 -17.46 3.41
CA LEU A 167 12.30 -18.00 4.52
C LEU A 167 11.31 -19.06 3.98
N PRO A 168 11.59 -20.36 4.19
CA PRO A 168 10.69 -21.45 3.82
C PRO A 168 9.44 -21.50 4.72
N ALA A 169 8.50 -20.59 4.50
CA ALA A 169 7.28 -20.47 5.29
C ALA A 169 6.07 -20.17 4.41
N HIS A 170 4.87 -20.51 4.90
CA HIS A 170 3.61 -20.22 4.21
C HIS A 170 3.02 -18.90 4.74
N PRO A 171 3.09 -17.78 3.99
CA PRO A 171 2.45 -16.53 4.42
C PRO A 171 0.92 -16.67 4.31
N VAL A 172 0.20 -16.25 5.36
CA VAL A 172 -1.26 -16.37 5.46
C VAL A 172 -1.99 -15.04 5.61
N ARG A 173 -1.29 -13.98 6.01
CA ARG A 173 -1.87 -12.65 6.20
C ARG A 173 -0.83 -11.56 6.03
N VAL A 174 -1.20 -10.42 5.45
CA VAL A 174 -0.38 -9.21 5.40
C VAL A 174 -1.18 -8.07 5.99
N ASP A 175 -0.75 -7.56 7.13
CA ASP A 175 -1.32 -6.38 7.77
C ASP A 175 -0.35 -5.20 7.70
N GLY A 176 -0.88 -3.98 7.89
CA GLY A 176 -0.09 -2.78 8.08
C GLY A 176 -0.06 -1.88 6.86
N ARG A 177 1.04 -1.13 6.71
CA ARG A 177 1.25 -0.14 5.65
C ARG A 177 2.72 -0.07 5.28
N ALA A 178 3.06 0.64 4.20
CA ALA A 178 4.44 0.91 3.81
C ALA A 178 5.28 1.40 5.02
N GLY A 179 6.42 0.75 5.24
CA GLY A 179 7.32 0.91 6.37
C GLY A 179 6.96 0.17 7.65
N ALA A 180 5.84 -0.55 7.70
CA ALA A 180 5.39 -1.27 8.89
C ALA A 180 4.44 -2.43 8.53
N PHE A 181 4.81 -3.28 7.58
CA PHE A 181 4.06 -4.49 7.27
C PHE A 181 4.36 -5.60 8.28
N ARG A 182 3.33 -6.40 8.59
CA ARG A 182 3.43 -7.65 9.33
C ARG A 182 2.88 -8.78 8.45
N ILE A 183 3.73 -9.72 8.07
CA ILE A 183 3.39 -10.91 7.30
C ILE A 183 3.20 -12.07 8.27
N GLY A 184 1.96 -12.48 8.54
CA GLY A 184 1.64 -13.66 9.33
C GLY A 184 1.99 -14.96 8.60
N LEU A 185 2.47 -15.96 9.33
CA LEU A 185 2.87 -17.28 8.83
C LEU A 185 1.90 -18.35 9.35
N ALA A 186 1.66 -19.40 8.54
CA ALA A 186 0.76 -20.50 8.92
C ALA A 186 1.25 -21.32 10.13
N ALA A 187 2.56 -21.33 10.35
CA ALA A 187 3.22 -22.06 11.43
C ALA A 187 4.38 -21.23 11.99
N PRO A 188 4.83 -21.51 13.22
CA PRO A 188 6.04 -20.92 13.78
C PRO A 188 7.26 -21.16 12.89
N HIS A 189 8.14 -20.16 12.81
CA HIS A 189 9.43 -20.29 12.15
C HIS A 189 10.47 -19.53 12.99
N PRO A 190 11.50 -20.20 13.54
CA PRO A 190 12.35 -19.60 14.55
C PRO A 190 13.41 -18.65 13.98
N VAL A 191 13.64 -18.71 12.66
CA VAL A 191 14.60 -17.85 11.96
C VAL A 191 14.00 -16.48 11.68
N ASP A 192 14.68 -15.43 12.14
CA ASP A 192 14.52 -14.07 11.62
C ASP A 192 15.30 -13.93 10.31
N PRO A 193 14.61 -13.79 9.16
CA PRO A 193 15.30 -13.69 7.89
C PRO A 193 16.14 -12.41 7.79
N TRP A 194 15.87 -11.34 8.53
CA TRP A 194 16.63 -10.09 8.42
C TRP A 194 17.98 -10.14 9.13
N SER A 195 18.12 -10.98 10.15
CA SER A 195 19.40 -11.16 10.85
C SER A 195 20.16 -12.40 10.35
N CYS A 196 19.47 -13.34 9.70
CA CYS A 196 20.08 -14.57 9.23
C CYS A 196 21.11 -14.32 8.14
N VAL A 197 22.26 -14.97 8.27
CA VAL A 197 23.37 -14.96 7.30
C VAL A 197 23.50 -16.29 6.54
N GLU A 198 22.49 -17.17 6.68
CA GLU A 198 22.38 -18.45 5.96
C GLU A 198 23.63 -19.38 6.09
N CYS A 199 24.31 -19.37 7.25
CA CYS A 199 25.53 -20.16 7.48
C CYS A 199 25.31 -21.66 7.74
N GLY A 200 24.07 -22.06 8.00
CA GLY A 200 23.66 -23.45 8.26
C GLY A 200 24.16 -24.05 9.59
N ALA A 201 24.76 -23.27 10.50
CA ALA A 201 25.24 -23.77 11.79
C ALA A 201 24.11 -24.37 12.65
N CYS A 202 22.95 -23.73 12.63
CA CYS A 202 21.76 -24.15 13.34
C CYS A 202 21.22 -25.51 12.86
N ALA A 203 21.24 -25.76 11.55
CA ALA A 203 20.83 -27.03 10.97
C ALA A 203 21.76 -28.17 11.42
N ARG A 204 23.08 -27.95 11.41
CA ARG A 204 24.08 -28.93 11.90
C ARG A 204 23.94 -29.22 13.39
N ALA A 205 23.50 -28.23 14.18
CA ALA A 205 23.32 -28.38 15.62
C ALA A 205 21.98 -29.02 16.03
N CYS A 206 21.03 -29.16 15.10
CA CYS A 206 19.68 -29.67 15.40
C CYS A 206 19.68 -31.20 15.48
N PRO A 207 19.49 -31.81 16.67
CA PRO A 207 19.62 -33.25 16.85
C PRO A 207 18.44 -34.03 16.25
N THR A 208 17.26 -33.41 16.21
CA THR A 208 16.03 -34.03 15.68
C THR A 208 15.84 -33.77 14.19
N GLY A 209 16.66 -32.90 13.58
CA GLY A 209 16.48 -32.40 12.22
C GLY A 209 15.21 -31.56 12.04
N ALA A 210 14.69 -30.95 13.10
CA ALA A 210 13.56 -30.01 13.04
C ALA A 210 13.87 -28.74 12.25
N LEU A 211 15.13 -28.35 12.12
CA LEU A 211 15.59 -27.28 11.23
C LEU A 211 16.60 -27.87 10.25
N ASP A 212 16.30 -27.83 8.95
CA ASP A 212 17.13 -28.43 7.91
C ASP A 212 18.11 -27.42 7.27
N PRO A 213 19.07 -27.88 6.42
CA PRO A 213 20.03 -27.00 5.75
C PRO A 213 19.40 -25.94 4.83
N GLU A 214 18.22 -26.21 4.28
CA GLU A 214 17.41 -25.26 3.51
C GLU A 214 16.63 -24.28 4.40
N LEU A 215 16.83 -24.32 5.72
CA LEU A 215 16.16 -23.53 6.76
C LEU A 215 14.67 -23.83 6.92
N ARG A 216 14.18 -25.00 6.46
CA ARG A 216 12.81 -25.42 6.72
C ARG A 216 12.68 -25.83 8.18
N PHE A 217 11.65 -25.33 8.83
CA PHE A 217 11.33 -25.69 10.21
C PHE A 217 10.12 -26.61 10.29
N SER A 218 10.28 -27.72 11.00
CA SER A 218 9.28 -28.75 11.32
C SER A 218 8.97 -28.70 12.82
N PRO A 219 7.96 -27.92 13.26
CA PRO A 219 7.62 -27.78 14.68
C PRO A 219 7.34 -29.13 15.36
N GLU A 220 6.75 -30.08 14.65
CA GLU A 220 6.41 -31.43 15.11
C GLU A 220 7.63 -32.29 15.44
N ARG A 221 8.81 -31.93 14.94
CA ARG A 221 10.09 -32.60 15.23
C ARG A 221 10.92 -31.85 16.27
N CYS A 222 10.51 -30.64 16.67
CA CYS A 222 11.27 -29.82 17.60
C CYS A 222 11.05 -30.30 19.03
N ASP A 223 12.13 -30.62 19.74
CA ASP A 223 12.11 -31.00 21.16
C ASP A 223 12.31 -29.80 22.11
N GLY A 224 12.47 -28.59 21.55
CA GLY A 224 12.70 -27.37 22.32
C GLY A 224 14.08 -27.26 22.96
N CYS A 225 15.07 -28.05 22.54
CA CYS A 225 16.38 -28.09 23.21
C CYS A 225 17.25 -26.83 23.09
N GLY A 226 16.89 -25.87 22.23
CA GLY A 226 17.60 -24.58 22.07
C GLY A 226 19.00 -24.65 21.44
N ARG A 227 19.46 -25.82 20.96
CA ARG A 227 20.80 -25.96 20.35
C ARG A 227 20.99 -25.11 19.09
N CYS A 228 19.94 -24.91 18.30
CA CYS A 228 19.99 -24.04 17.13
C CYS A 228 20.18 -22.56 17.53
N GLU A 229 19.55 -22.11 18.61
CA GLU A 229 19.72 -20.75 19.15
C GLU A 229 21.15 -20.53 19.62
N ALA A 230 21.69 -21.47 20.40
CA ALA A 230 23.09 -21.42 20.84
C ALA A 230 24.08 -21.43 19.65
N ALA A 231 23.84 -22.25 18.64
CA ALA A 231 24.67 -22.32 17.44
C ALA A 231 24.56 -21.09 16.52
N CYS A 232 23.49 -20.31 16.63
CA CYS A 232 23.33 -19.06 15.88
C CYS A 232 24.38 -18.01 16.31
N GLY A 233 24.77 -18.04 17.59
CA GLY A 233 25.84 -17.22 18.12
C GLY A 233 25.64 -15.73 17.84
N PRO A 234 26.69 -15.02 17.35
CA PRO A 234 26.62 -13.58 17.12
C PRO A 234 25.58 -13.12 16.10
N ALA A 235 25.12 -13.99 15.19
CA ALA A 235 24.08 -13.63 14.23
C ALA A 235 22.73 -13.38 14.93
N ALA A 236 22.49 -14.02 16.09
CA ALA A 236 21.31 -13.84 16.93
C ALA A 236 19.97 -13.84 16.15
N ALA A 237 19.90 -14.66 15.10
CA ALA A 237 18.78 -14.73 14.17
C ALA A 237 17.77 -15.84 14.51
N LEU A 238 17.97 -16.58 15.61
CA LEU A 238 17.13 -17.72 16.00
C LEU A 238 16.49 -17.47 17.36
N ASP A 239 15.16 -17.59 17.41
CA ASP A 239 14.35 -17.58 18.64
C ASP A 239 13.19 -18.57 18.46
N LEU A 240 13.20 -19.66 19.22
CA LEU A 240 12.15 -20.70 19.17
C LEU A 240 10.78 -20.18 19.62
N ARG A 241 10.73 -19.04 20.32
CA ARG A 241 9.50 -18.42 20.83
C ARG A 241 9.04 -17.26 19.96
N ARG A 242 9.71 -16.98 18.83
CA ARG A 242 9.34 -15.90 17.92
C ARG A 242 7.90 -16.08 17.46
N PRO A 243 7.07 -15.02 17.45
CA PRO A 243 5.72 -15.12 16.89
C PRO A 243 5.80 -15.49 15.40
N PRO A 244 4.77 -16.19 14.86
CA PRO A 244 4.73 -16.62 13.46
C PRO A 244 4.42 -15.42 12.54
N ALA A 245 5.34 -14.45 12.49
CA ALA A 245 5.20 -13.25 11.68
C ALA A 245 6.56 -12.64 11.30
N VAL A 246 6.65 -12.08 10.11
CA VAL A 246 7.82 -11.33 9.62
C VAL A 246 7.44 -9.86 9.47
N ALA A 247 8.28 -8.95 9.95
CA ALA A 247 8.11 -7.52 9.68
C ALA A 247 8.78 -7.16 8.35
N ALA A 248 8.22 -6.26 7.57
CA ALA A 248 8.86 -5.74 6.36
C ALA A 248 8.46 -4.28 6.11
N ASP A 249 9.28 -3.55 5.36
CA ASP A 249 8.96 -2.18 4.99
C ASP A 249 8.09 -2.16 3.72
N GLN A 250 8.32 -3.12 2.81
CA GLN A 250 7.55 -3.29 1.58
C GLN A 250 7.19 -4.77 1.37
N VAL A 251 6.08 -5.01 0.68
CA VAL A 251 5.63 -6.35 0.31
C VAL A 251 5.36 -6.39 -1.19
N ILE A 252 5.96 -7.35 -1.88
CA ILE A 252 5.73 -7.60 -3.29
C ILE A 252 5.15 -9.02 -3.47
N TRP A 253 4.00 -9.08 -4.12
CA TRP A 253 3.36 -10.33 -4.54
C TRP A 253 3.38 -10.39 -6.08
N PRO A 254 4.27 -11.17 -6.71
CA PRO A 254 4.33 -11.27 -8.16
C PRO A 254 3.04 -11.93 -8.71
N ARG A 255 2.35 -11.28 -9.65
CA ARG A 255 1.18 -11.89 -10.31
C ARG A 255 1.59 -13.13 -11.11
N GLY A 256 0.74 -14.15 -11.13
CA GLY A 256 0.95 -15.40 -11.89
C GLY A 256 1.52 -16.57 -11.06
N SER A 257 1.85 -16.36 -9.79
CA SER A 257 2.40 -17.38 -8.88
C SER A 257 1.33 -18.24 -8.17
N GLY A 258 0.16 -18.42 -8.78
CA GLY A 258 -1.06 -18.90 -8.09
C GLY A 258 -1.75 -17.77 -7.31
N SER A 259 -3.09 -17.78 -7.25
CA SER A 259 -3.81 -16.82 -6.41
C SER A 259 -3.43 -17.06 -4.95
N PRO A 260 -3.18 -16.02 -4.14
CA PRO A 260 -3.23 -16.23 -2.71
C PRO A 260 -4.61 -16.81 -2.38
N GLY A 261 -4.65 -17.82 -1.51
CA GLY A 261 -5.91 -18.32 -0.99
C GLY A 261 -6.74 -17.17 -0.40
N PRO A 262 -8.06 -17.32 -0.27
CA PRO A 262 -8.88 -16.31 0.39
C PRO A 262 -8.29 -15.97 1.77
N GLY A 263 -8.02 -14.68 2.04
CA GLY A 263 -7.58 -14.19 3.35
C GLY A 263 -6.14 -13.66 3.49
N LEU A 264 -5.32 -13.62 2.42
CA LEU A 264 -3.94 -13.11 2.52
C LEU A 264 -3.85 -11.58 2.76
N PHE A 265 -4.88 -10.82 2.37
CA PHE A 265 -4.97 -9.37 2.52
C PHE A 265 -6.26 -9.00 3.22
#